data_AF-A0A524GJ57-F1
#
_entry.id   AF-A0A524GJ57-F1
#
_cell.length_a   1.000
_cell.length_b   1.000
_cell.length_c   1.000
_cell.angle_alpha   90.00
_cell.angle_beta   90.00
_cell.angle_gamma   90.00
#
_symmetry.space_group_name_H-M   'P 1'
#
loop_
_entity.id
_entity.type
_entity.pdbx_description
1 polymer ?
#
loop_
_entity_poly.entity_id
_entity_poly.type
_entity_poly.pdbx_seq_one_letter_code
_entity_poly.pdbx_strand_id
1 'polypeptide(L)'
;MAIRDEIVRLALWWADPGKYKPLPDELVSFFETSGTEQVPTLDEAKKSLMTLSNGVRLGGQVKHWCGIFACHILCRAGVDVKWTFLGGKVVGKSENQIRYVPGRDGMKPGDIAIIPAAQHHFIVIDADYDTNTLHTVDGNTEGQYIREIHDKKIRYTGPNASNLTPYGYYRVLV
;
A
#
# COMPACT_ATOMS: atom_id res chain seq x y z
N MET A 1 -0.40 22.70 -0.25
CA MET A 1 0.24 21.48 -0.77
C MET A 1 -0.87 20.60 -1.32
N ALA A 2 -0.77 20.13 -2.57
CA ALA A 2 -1.82 19.28 -3.12
C ALA A 2 -1.82 17.94 -2.37
N ILE A 3 -2.98 17.32 -2.17
CA ILE A 3 -3.10 16.10 -1.35
C ILE A 3 -2.20 14.96 -1.86
N ARG A 4 -1.97 14.91 -3.17
CA ARG A 4 -1.05 13.96 -3.83
C ARG A 4 0.39 14.14 -3.38
N ASP A 5 0.86 15.39 -3.27
CA ASP A 5 2.21 15.69 -2.81
C ASP A 5 2.38 15.25 -1.36
N GLU A 6 1.34 15.43 -0.53
CA GLU A 6 1.35 14.99 0.86
C GLU A 6 1.36 13.46 0.99
N ILE A 7 0.60 12.74 0.16
CA ILE A 7 0.64 11.28 0.08
C ILE A 7 2.06 10.81 -0.26
N VAL A 8 2.66 11.39 -1.30
CA VAL A 8 4.04 11.06 -1.73
C VAL A 8 5.03 11.34 -0.62
N ARG A 9 4.96 12.52 0.00
CA ARG A 9 5.84 12.92 1.11
C ARG A 9 5.74 11.96 2.29
N LEU A 10 4.53 11.59 2.70
CA LEU A 10 4.31 10.66 3.82
C LEU A 10 4.80 9.25 3.48
N ALA A 11 4.56 8.77 2.27
CA ALA A 11 5.03 7.46 1.82
C ALA A 11 6.56 7.38 1.85
N LEU A 12 7.25 8.38 1.30
CA LEU A 12 8.72 8.46 1.31
C LEU A 12 9.27 8.59 2.73
N TRP A 13 8.63 9.38 3.60
CA TRP A 13 9.03 9.51 5.00
C TRP A 13 9.03 8.17 5.73
N TRP A 14 8.03 7.31 5.49
CA TRP A 14 7.98 5.97 6.06
C TRP A 14 9.02 5.01 5.49
N ALA A 15 9.57 5.27 4.31
CA ALA A 15 10.58 4.43 3.69
C ALA A 15 12.01 4.88 4.00
N ASP A 16 12.24 6.12 4.45
CA ASP A 16 13.56 6.72 4.66
C ASP A 16 14.47 5.87 5.59
N PRO A 17 15.76 5.63 5.25
CA PRO A 17 16.51 6.10 4.08
C PRO A 17 16.46 5.13 2.86
N GLY A 18 15.32 4.51 2.61
CA GLY A 18 15.04 3.58 1.50
C GLY A 18 14.43 2.25 1.94
N LYS A 19 14.60 1.88 3.23
CA LYS A 19 13.79 0.85 3.89
C LYS A 19 13.62 1.14 5.38
N TYR A 20 12.45 0.80 5.90
CA TYR A 20 12.13 0.94 7.31
C TYR A 20 11.34 -0.28 7.80
N LYS A 21 11.56 -0.69 9.06
CA LYS A 21 10.75 -1.74 9.69
C LYS A 21 9.91 -1.09 10.78
N PRO A 22 8.57 -1.14 10.69
CA PRO A 22 7.70 -0.51 11.66
C PRO A 22 7.85 -1.16 13.04
N LEU A 23 7.69 -0.33 14.05
CA LEU A 23 7.51 -0.76 15.43
C LEU A 23 6.12 -1.40 15.60
N PRO A 24 5.93 -2.23 16.66
CA PRO A 24 4.65 -2.88 16.90
C PRO A 24 3.45 -1.92 17.02
N ASP A 25 3.62 -0.80 17.71
CA ASP A 25 2.60 0.24 17.89
C ASP A 25 2.29 1.00 16.60
N GLU A 26 3.28 1.22 15.74
CA GLU A 26 3.08 1.78 14.41
C GLU A 26 2.27 0.83 13.53
N LEU A 27 2.58 -0.48 13.58
CA LEU A 27 1.81 -1.48 12.86
C LEU A 27 0.35 -1.50 13.35
N VAL A 28 0.09 -1.35 14.64
CA VAL A 28 -1.27 -1.19 15.18
C VAL A 28 -1.95 0.06 14.60
N SER A 29 -1.24 1.20 14.61
CA SER A 29 -1.73 2.47 14.08
C SER A 29 -2.09 2.41 12.58
N PHE A 30 -1.40 1.58 11.78
CA PHE A 30 -1.78 1.37 10.38
C PHE A 30 -3.20 0.81 10.24
N PHE A 31 -3.58 -0.13 11.10
CA PHE A 31 -4.90 -0.76 11.08
C PHE A 31 -5.97 0.18 11.63
N GLU A 32 -5.70 0.84 12.75
CA GLU A 32 -6.62 1.81 13.38
C GLU A 32 -6.95 2.95 12.42
N THR A 33 -5.92 3.60 11.88
CA THR A 33 -6.07 4.74 10.96
C THR A 33 -6.79 4.34 9.68
N SER A 34 -6.57 3.12 9.19
CA SER A 34 -7.24 2.59 8.00
C SER A 34 -8.69 2.17 8.25
N GLY A 35 -9.17 2.23 9.50
CA GLY A 35 -10.54 1.85 9.86
C GLY A 35 -10.87 0.40 9.50
N THR A 36 -9.91 -0.51 9.68
CA THR A 36 -10.09 -1.94 9.43
C THR A 36 -11.13 -2.54 10.39
N GLU A 37 -11.77 -3.64 9.98
CA GLU A 37 -12.81 -4.29 10.79
C GLU A 37 -12.27 -4.92 12.08
N GLN A 38 -10.96 -5.18 12.14
CA GLN A 38 -10.22 -5.66 13.30
C GLN A 38 -8.86 -5.00 13.32
N VAL A 39 -8.34 -4.76 14.51
CA VAL A 39 -7.03 -4.16 14.76
C VAL A 39 -6.22 -5.16 15.60
N PRO A 40 -4.96 -5.45 15.24
CA PRO A 40 -4.13 -6.33 16.06
C PRO A 40 -3.86 -5.68 17.41
N THR A 41 -3.83 -6.50 18.46
CA THR A 41 -3.27 -6.08 19.74
C THR A 41 -1.77 -5.82 19.59
N LEU A 42 -1.20 -5.06 20.53
CA LEU A 42 0.24 -4.79 20.56
C LEU A 42 1.08 -6.09 20.61
N ASP A 43 0.62 -7.09 21.36
CA ASP A 43 1.27 -8.40 21.46
C ASP A 43 1.21 -9.19 20.15
N GLU A 44 0.08 -9.15 19.45
CA GLU A 44 -0.07 -9.77 18.12
C GLU A 44 0.85 -9.09 17.10
N ALA A 45 0.92 -7.76 17.10
CA ALA A 45 1.81 -6.99 16.26
C ALA A 45 3.29 -7.34 16.55
N LYS A 46 3.69 -7.28 17.83
CA LYS A 46 5.06 -7.62 18.27
C LYS A 46 5.45 -9.04 17.86
N LYS A 47 4.59 -10.03 18.16
CA LYS A 47 4.84 -11.43 17.81
C LYS A 47 4.95 -11.62 16.31
N SER A 48 4.09 -10.96 15.53
CA SER A 48 4.11 -11.06 14.07
C SER A 48 5.37 -10.48 13.47
N LEU A 49 5.79 -9.29 13.91
CA LEU A 49 7.02 -8.63 13.46
C LEU A 49 8.30 -9.42 13.78
N MET A 50 8.26 -10.24 14.83
CA MET A 50 9.37 -11.11 15.23
C MET A 50 9.38 -12.48 14.52
N THR A 51 8.22 -13.05 14.23
CA THR A 51 8.10 -14.48 13.85
C THR A 51 7.66 -14.73 12.42
N LEU A 52 7.03 -13.74 11.76
CA LEU A 52 6.56 -13.87 10.39
C LEU A 52 7.47 -13.13 9.43
N SER A 53 7.67 -13.70 8.24
CA SER A 53 8.33 -12.98 7.13
C SER A 53 7.50 -11.76 6.71
N ASN A 54 6.18 -11.93 6.54
CA ASN A 54 5.25 -10.88 6.11
C ASN A 54 3.89 -11.08 6.79
N GLY A 55 3.18 -9.98 7.03
CA GLY A 55 1.81 -9.95 7.56
C GLY A 55 1.70 -9.97 9.09
N VAL A 56 0.47 -9.84 9.59
CA VAL A 56 0.13 -9.84 11.02
C VAL A 56 -0.88 -10.95 11.34
N ARG A 57 -0.74 -11.60 12.48
CA ARG A 57 -1.74 -12.55 12.99
C ARG A 57 -2.92 -11.79 13.56
N LEU A 58 -4.11 -12.05 13.03
CA LEU A 58 -5.37 -11.41 13.41
C LEU A 58 -6.53 -12.40 13.23
N GLY A 59 -7.30 -12.64 14.29
CA GLY A 59 -8.47 -13.53 14.22
C GLY A 59 -8.15 -14.95 13.75
N GLY A 60 -6.96 -15.47 14.13
CA GLY A 60 -6.49 -16.81 13.73
C GLY A 60 -5.92 -16.92 12.31
N GLN A 61 -5.86 -15.82 11.55
CA GLN A 61 -5.31 -15.79 10.18
C GLN A 61 -4.14 -14.83 10.08
N VAL A 62 -3.29 -15.00 9.05
CA VAL A 62 -2.28 -14.00 8.71
C VAL A 62 -2.88 -13.03 7.69
N LYS A 63 -2.82 -11.73 7.97
CA LYS A 63 -3.26 -10.65 7.07
C LYS A 63 -2.04 -9.87 6.58
N HIS A 64 -1.88 -9.78 5.27
CA HIS A 64 -0.89 -8.91 4.68
C HIS A 64 -1.34 -7.45 4.81
N TRP A 65 -0.41 -6.56 5.14
CA TRP A 65 -0.71 -5.16 5.45
C TRP A 65 -0.21 -4.16 4.40
N CYS A 66 0.20 -4.60 3.19
CA CYS A 66 0.64 -3.69 2.14
C CYS A 66 -0.44 -2.67 1.73
N GLY A 67 -1.68 -3.14 1.53
CA GLY A 67 -2.82 -2.26 1.22
C GLY A 67 -3.33 -1.48 2.44
N ILE A 68 -3.17 -2.02 3.65
CA ILE A 68 -3.52 -1.33 4.90
C ILE A 68 -2.56 -0.16 5.13
N PHE A 69 -1.26 -0.37 4.94
CA PHE A 69 -0.29 0.71 4.97
C PHE A 69 -0.58 1.77 3.90
N ALA A 70 -0.88 1.37 2.67
CA ALA A 70 -1.25 2.31 1.62
C ALA A 70 -2.49 3.13 1.99
N CYS A 71 -3.53 2.49 2.56
CA CYS A 71 -4.71 3.15 3.07
C CYS A 71 -4.39 4.11 4.24
N HIS A 72 -3.54 3.71 5.18
CA HIS A 72 -3.07 4.54 6.28
C HIS A 72 -2.42 5.83 5.78
N ILE A 73 -1.57 5.77 4.74
CA ILE A 73 -0.98 6.98 4.15
C ILE A 73 -2.05 7.92 3.58
N LEU A 74 -3.02 7.39 2.84
CA LEU A 74 -4.13 8.19 2.31
C LEU A 74 -4.92 8.87 3.42
N CYS A 75 -5.28 8.13 4.48
CA CYS A 75 -5.96 8.70 5.65
C CYS A 75 -5.13 9.80 6.33
N ARG A 76 -3.81 9.59 6.49
CA ARG A 76 -2.89 10.57 7.09
C ARG A 76 -2.75 11.84 6.24
N ALA A 77 -2.84 11.71 4.92
CA ALA A 77 -2.87 12.85 4.00
C ALA A 77 -4.24 13.57 3.97
N GLY A 78 -5.25 13.06 4.67
CA GLY A 78 -6.60 13.64 4.75
C GLY A 78 -7.59 13.09 3.73
N VAL A 79 -7.26 12.01 3.02
CA VAL A 79 -8.23 11.32 2.14
C VAL A 79 -9.16 10.48 2.99
N ASP A 80 -10.47 10.69 2.85
CA ASP A 80 -11.48 10.02 3.68
C ASP A 80 -11.82 8.61 3.16
N VAL A 81 -10.95 7.64 3.47
CA VAL A 81 -11.04 6.24 3.03
C VAL A 81 -10.94 5.25 4.19
N LYS A 82 -11.29 3.99 3.94
CA LYS A 82 -10.99 2.84 4.80
C LYS A 82 -10.54 1.63 4.00
N TRP A 83 -9.89 0.70 4.70
CA TRP A 83 -9.57 -0.63 4.19
C TRP A 83 -10.63 -1.65 4.58
N THR A 84 -10.98 -2.56 3.66
CA THR A 84 -11.86 -3.70 3.94
C THR A 84 -11.09 -5.01 3.84
N PHE A 85 -11.20 -5.87 4.87
CA PHE A 85 -10.68 -7.24 4.77
C PHE A 85 -11.44 -8.06 3.74
N LEU A 86 -12.74 -7.84 3.61
CA LEU A 86 -13.54 -8.46 2.56
C LEU A 86 -13.15 -7.84 1.21
N GLY A 87 -12.44 -8.62 0.40
CA GLY A 87 -11.99 -8.22 -0.94
C GLY A 87 -10.67 -7.47 -0.99
N GLY A 88 -10.09 -7.05 0.14
CA GLY A 88 -8.80 -6.36 0.20
C GLY A 88 -8.80 -5.05 -0.59
N LYS A 89 -9.71 -4.13 -0.25
CA LYS A 89 -9.96 -2.92 -1.05
C LYS A 89 -9.88 -1.66 -0.22
N VAL A 90 -9.51 -0.57 -0.89
CA VAL A 90 -9.68 0.79 -0.40
C VAL A 90 -11.04 1.29 -0.87
N VAL A 91 -11.86 1.79 0.06
CA VAL A 91 -13.17 2.37 -0.23
C VAL A 91 -13.27 3.77 0.37
N GLY A 92 -13.91 4.69 -0.34
CA GLY A 92 -14.23 6.02 0.19
C GLY A 92 -15.26 5.91 1.32
N LYS A 93 -15.07 6.68 2.39
CA LYS A 93 -16.08 6.89 3.44
C LYS A 93 -17.06 8.00 3.05
N SER A 94 -16.60 8.94 2.23
CA SER A 94 -17.40 9.95 1.55
C SER A 94 -17.35 9.76 0.02
N GLU A 95 -18.34 10.33 -0.67
CA GLU A 95 -18.43 10.25 -2.12
C GLU A 95 -17.21 10.90 -2.79
N ASN A 96 -16.73 10.30 -3.89
CA ASN A 96 -15.72 10.84 -4.79
C ASN A 96 -14.33 11.14 -4.19
N GLN A 97 -13.91 10.49 -3.10
CA GLN A 97 -12.52 10.59 -2.61
C GLN A 97 -11.54 9.78 -3.46
N ILE A 98 -11.99 8.60 -3.88
CA ILE A 98 -11.15 7.61 -4.55
C ILE A 98 -11.98 6.83 -5.57
N ARG A 99 -11.35 6.39 -6.65
CA ARG A 99 -11.98 5.55 -7.67
C ARG A 99 -11.03 4.44 -8.11
N TYR A 100 -11.52 3.20 -8.13
CA TYR A 100 -10.80 2.12 -8.78
C TYR A 100 -10.81 2.30 -10.30
N VAL A 101 -9.64 2.21 -10.93
CA VAL A 101 -9.45 2.25 -12.37
C VAL A 101 -8.84 0.92 -12.80
N PRO A 102 -9.51 0.13 -13.66
CA PRO A 102 -8.92 -1.08 -14.20
C PRO A 102 -7.82 -0.76 -15.20
N GLY A 103 -6.79 -1.60 -15.24
CA GLY A 103 -5.63 -1.45 -16.11
C GLY A 103 -4.46 -0.72 -15.44
N ARG A 104 -3.37 -0.61 -16.20
CA ARG A 104 -2.07 -0.07 -15.74
C ARG A 104 -1.76 1.32 -16.25
N ASP A 105 -2.54 1.82 -17.20
CA ASP A 105 -2.23 3.06 -17.89
C ASP A 105 -2.85 4.27 -17.16
N GLY A 106 -2.09 5.37 -17.15
CA GLY A 106 -2.49 6.64 -16.55
C GLY A 106 -2.35 6.75 -15.03
N MET A 107 -1.69 5.81 -14.34
CA MET A 107 -1.31 5.95 -12.92
C MET A 107 -0.55 7.27 -12.70
N LYS A 108 -0.76 7.87 -11.52
CA LYS A 108 -0.15 9.14 -11.14
C LYS A 108 0.44 9.08 -9.73
N PRO A 109 1.40 9.94 -9.39
CA PRO A 109 1.87 10.12 -8.02
C PRO A 109 0.71 10.25 -7.02
N GLY A 110 0.78 9.46 -5.95
CA GLY A 110 -0.23 9.36 -4.89
C GLY A 110 -1.35 8.34 -5.14
N ASP A 111 -1.44 7.72 -6.31
CA ASP A 111 -2.38 6.60 -6.54
C ASP A 111 -1.87 5.32 -5.84
N ILE A 112 -2.78 4.40 -5.48
CA ILE A 112 -2.42 3.06 -4.97
C ILE A 112 -2.57 2.05 -6.10
N ALA A 113 -1.48 1.46 -6.56
CA ALA A 113 -1.50 0.43 -7.59
C ALA A 113 -1.52 -0.98 -7.00
N ILE A 114 -2.04 -1.94 -7.79
CA ILE A 114 -2.25 -3.32 -7.35
C ILE A 114 -1.72 -4.28 -8.41
N ILE A 115 -0.97 -5.29 -7.97
CA ILE A 115 -0.53 -6.43 -8.79
C ILE A 115 -1.20 -7.73 -8.35
N PRO A 116 -1.41 -8.72 -9.24
CA PRO A 116 -2.11 -9.94 -8.85
C PRO A 116 -1.34 -10.81 -7.86
N ALA A 117 0.00 -10.80 -7.93
CA ALA A 117 0.86 -11.53 -7.00
C ALA A 117 0.56 -11.10 -5.55
N ALA A 118 0.02 -12.04 -4.77
CA ALA A 118 -0.40 -11.84 -3.39
C ALA A 118 -1.38 -10.66 -3.16
N GLN A 119 -2.05 -10.18 -4.21
CA GLN A 119 -2.84 -8.95 -4.17
C GLN A 119 -2.02 -7.79 -3.57
N HIS A 120 -0.77 -7.65 -4.00
CA HIS A 120 0.15 -6.69 -3.41
C HIS A 120 -0.18 -5.26 -3.85
N HIS A 121 -0.26 -4.37 -2.88
CA HIS A 121 -0.59 -2.96 -3.06
C HIS A 121 0.64 -2.09 -2.75
N PHE A 122 0.79 -0.99 -3.47
CA PHE A 122 1.87 -0.04 -3.26
C PHE A 122 1.46 1.37 -3.68
N ILE A 123 2.13 2.37 -3.12
CA ILE A 123 1.89 3.78 -3.45
C ILE A 123 2.78 4.15 -4.63
N VAL A 124 2.22 4.78 -5.65
CA VAL A 124 2.96 5.33 -6.79
C VAL A 124 3.59 6.65 -6.36
N ILE A 125 4.92 6.73 -6.40
CA ILE A 125 5.68 7.96 -6.18
C ILE A 125 5.88 8.68 -7.51
N ASP A 126 6.26 7.94 -8.54
CA ASP A 126 6.39 8.44 -9.91
C ASP A 126 6.11 7.33 -10.93
N ALA A 127 5.69 7.72 -12.13
CA ALA A 127 5.38 6.80 -13.22
C ALA A 127 5.86 7.36 -14.56
N ASP A 128 6.86 6.70 -15.13
CA ASP A 128 7.39 7.00 -16.45
C ASP A 128 6.97 5.90 -17.44
N TYR A 129 6.03 6.26 -18.29
CA TYR A 129 5.44 5.37 -19.30
C TYR A 129 6.34 5.16 -20.52
N ASP A 130 7.26 6.08 -20.78
CA ASP A 130 8.18 6.02 -21.91
C ASP A 130 9.32 5.04 -21.60
N THR A 131 9.84 5.09 -20.36
CA THR A 131 10.88 4.15 -19.90
C THR A 131 10.32 2.90 -19.22
N ASN A 132 8.99 2.78 -19.08
CA ASN A 132 8.30 1.66 -18.44
C ASN A 132 8.75 1.43 -16.98
N THR A 133 8.89 2.51 -16.22
CA THR A 133 9.34 2.47 -14.82
C THR A 133 8.32 3.07 -13.86
N LEU A 134 8.27 2.50 -12.66
CA LEU A 134 7.53 2.99 -11.50
C LEU A 134 8.50 3.16 -10.35
N HIS A 135 8.46 4.35 -9.76
CA HIS A 135 8.98 4.59 -8.44
C HIS A 135 7.83 4.40 -7.44
N THR A 136 8.01 3.51 -6.46
CA THR A 136 6.96 3.14 -5.51
C THR A 136 7.47 3.07 -4.07
N VAL A 137 6.52 3.17 -3.14
CA VAL A 137 6.73 2.74 -1.76
C VAL A 137 5.80 1.57 -1.47
N ASP A 138 6.40 0.47 -1.03
CA ASP A 138 5.76 -0.81 -0.78
C ASP A 138 5.78 -1.11 0.72
N GLY A 139 4.61 -1.23 1.34
CA GLY A 139 4.48 -1.78 2.68
C GLY A 139 4.50 -3.31 2.67
N ASN A 140 4.81 -3.94 3.81
CA ASN A 140 4.77 -5.39 3.99
C ASN A 140 5.62 -6.19 3.00
N THR A 141 6.75 -5.63 2.59
CA THR A 141 7.76 -6.37 1.83
C THR A 141 8.43 -7.41 2.73
N GLU A 142 9.23 -8.29 2.14
CA GLU A 142 9.96 -9.33 2.85
C GLU A 142 10.68 -8.81 4.10
N GLY A 143 10.40 -9.44 5.24
CA GLY A 143 10.94 -9.10 6.55
C GLY A 143 10.12 -8.04 7.31
N GLN A 144 8.89 -7.78 6.86
CA GLN A 144 7.96 -6.76 7.38
C GLN A 144 8.42 -5.33 7.11
N TYR A 145 9.12 -5.08 6.00
CA TYR A 145 9.65 -3.74 5.71
C TYR A 145 8.70 -2.91 4.86
N ILE A 146 8.78 -1.61 5.05
CA ILE A 146 8.38 -0.57 4.11
C ILE A 146 9.61 -0.25 3.26
N ARG A 147 9.48 -0.24 1.93
CA ARG A 147 10.63 -0.03 1.02
C ARG A 147 10.29 0.94 -0.09
N GLU A 148 11.26 1.79 -0.41
CA GLU A 148 11.31 2.55 -1.64
C GLU A 148 11.87 1.65 -2.76
N ILE A 149 11.25 1.68 -3.94
CA ILE A 149 11.61 0.85 -5.10
C ILE A 149 11.58 1.72 -6.35
N HIS A 150 12.70 1.86 -7.06
CA HIS A 150 12.82 2.79 -8.20
C HIS A 150 12.65 2.15 -9.58
N ASP A 151 12.69 0.81 -9.67
CA ASP A 151 12.82 0.09 -10.94
C ASP A 151 11.66 -0.88 -11.23
N LYS A 152 10.58 -0.80 -10.45
CA LYS A 152 9.36 -1.59 -10.70
C LYS A 152 8.82 -1.25 -12.09
N LYS A 153 8.20 -2.22 -12.77
CA LYS A 153 7.73 -2.03 -14.15
C LYS A 153 6.23 -1.75 -14.21
N ILE A 154 5.83 -0.88 -15.13
CA ILE A 154 4.42 -0.68 -15.49
C ILE A 154 3.93 -1.89 -16.28
N ARG A 155 4.76 -2.42 -17.18
CA ARG A 155 4.47 -3.52 -18.10
C ARG A 155 5.56 -4.56 -17.97
N TYR A 156 5.28 -5.68 -17.30
CA TYR A 156 6.20 -6.81 -17.25
C TYR A 156 6.05 -7.66 -18.52
N THR A 157 7.14 -8.32 -18.92
CA THR A 157 7.18 -9.27 -20.04
C THR A 157 7.68 -10.63 -19.57
N GLY A 158 7.32 -11.70 -20.28
CA GLY A 158 7.74 -13.07 -19.96
C GLY A 158 6.74 -13.87 -19.11
N PRO A 159 7.10 -15.08 -18.67
CA PRO A 159 6.17 -16.06 -18.11
C PRO A 159 5.39 -15.58 -16.86
N ASN A 160 5.98 -14.69 -16.07
CA ASN A 160 5.38 -14.16 -14.84
C ASN A 160 4.74 -12.78 -15.01
N ALA A 161 4.67 -12.26 -16.24
CA ALA A 161 4.20 -10.90 -16.52
C ALA A 161 2.82 -10.61 -15.94
N SER A 162 1.88 -11.56 -16.05
CA SER A 162 0.52 -11.40 -15.55
C SER A 162 0.46 -11.24 -14.03
N ASN A 163 1.40 -11.82 -13.28
CA ASN A 163 1.42 -11.73 -11.82
C ASN A 163 2.10 -10.45 -11.31
N LEU A 164 2.98 -9.84 -12.11
CA LEU A 164 3.79 -8.69 -11.71
C LEU A 164 3.28 -7.37 -12.31
N THR A 165 2.54 -7.43 -13.42
CA THR A 165 1.98 -6.25 -14.07
C THR A 165 0.80 -5.70 -13.27
N PRO A 166 0.77 -4.39 -12.95
CA PRO A 166 -0.41 -3.78 -12.35
C PRO A 166 -1.65 -4.07 -13.18
N TYR A 167 -2.73 -4.49 -12.53
CA TYR A 167 -4.01 -4.74 -13.21
C TYR A 167 -5.09 -3.71 -12.87
N GLY A 168 -4.78 -2.81 -11.93
CA GLY A 168 -5.63 -1.72 -11.53
C GLY A 168 -4.94 -0.83 -10.51
N TYR A 169 -5.55 0.32 -10.27
CA TYR A 169 -5.12 1.26 -9.26
C TYR A 169 -6.31 2.04 -8.69
N TYR A 170 -6.15 2.51 -7.46
CA TYR A 170 -7.05 3.45 -6.83
C TYR A 170 -6.56 4.88 -7.09
N ARG A 171 -7.34 5.62 -7.87
CA ARG A 171 -7.12 7.02 -8.22
C ARG A 171 -7.65 7.91 -7.10
N VAL A 172 -6.79 8.75 -6.53
CA VAL A 172 -7.20 9.83 -5.62
C VAL A 172 -7.82 10.97 -6.45
N LEU A 173 -9.00 11.43 -6.06
CA LEU A 173 -9.81 12.39 -6.83
C LEU A 173 -9.87 13.80 -6.22
N VAL A 174 -9.40 13.94 -4.98
CA VAL A 174 -9.33 15.19 -4.23
C VAL A 174 -7.98 15.90 -4.37
#